data_AF-A0A1T2LD20-F1
#
_entry.id   AF-A0A1T2LD20-F1
#
_cell.length_a   1.000
_cell.length_b   1.000
_cell.length_c   1.000
_cell.angle_alpha   90.00
_cell.angle_beta   90.00
_cell.angle_gamma   90.00
#
_symmetry.space_group_name_H-M   'P 1'
#
loop_
_entity.id
_entity.type
_entity.pdbx_description
1 polymer ?
#
loop_
_entity_poly.entity_id
_entity_poly.type
_entity_poly.pdbx_seq_one_letter_code
_entity_poly.pdbx_strand_id
1 'polypeptide(L)'
;MQDLQLAPLPLILVFACITGLLVGSFLNVLILRLPARMKYSWRQECEEFLGKEASTGDEPPGIILPGSHCPVCKNPIKPWHNIPVISYLLLRGKCHTCKTSISPRYPIIELLSGLLTLYAVIHFGVTAQALAAIVLVWALIALTFIDIDEQLLPDSITLPLVWLGLLINSQSLFASPVDAIYGTVFAYLVLWSIYHLFRLITGK
;
A
#
# COMPACT_ATOMS: atom_id res chain seq x y z
N MET A 1 -3.52 5.73 -29.54
CA MET A 1 -3.09 4.43 -28.97
C MET A 1 -1.90 3.79 -29.72
N GLN A 2 -1.49 4.34 -30.87
CA GLN A 2 -0.28 3.91 -31.60
C GLN A 2 1.01 4.66 -31.18
N ASP A 3 0.90 5.84 -30.55
CA ASP A 3 2.07 6.70 -30.31
C ASP A 3 2.99 6.22 -29.18
N LEU A 4 2.49 5.36 -28.29
CA LEU A 4 3.29 4.82 -27.18
C LEU A 4 4.22 3.66 -27.59
N GLN A 5 4.03 3.11 -28.81
CA GLN A 5 4.94 2.10 -29.39
C GLN A 5 6.23 2.71 -29.98
N LEU A 6 6.31 4.05 -30.09
CA LEU A 6 7.49 4.76 -30.62
C LEU A 6 8.53 5.09 -29.52
N ALA A 7 8.16 5.02 -28.25
CA ALA A 7 9.11 5.21 -27.16
C ALA A 7 10.08 4.01 -27.12
N PRO A 8 11.40 4.24 -27.02
CA PRO A 8 12.34 3.14 -26.95
C PRO A 8 12.04 2.32 -25.68
N LEU A 9 11.93 0.99 -25.82
CA LEU A 9 11.61 0.07 -24.71
C LEU A 9 12.37 0.39 -23.40
N PRO A 10 13.69 0.71 -23.41
CA PRO A 10 14.40 1.11 -22.20
C PRO A 10 13.78 2.31 -21.46
N LEU A 11 13.25 3.31 -22.17
CA LEU A 11 12.62 4.49 -21.58
C LEU A 11 11.33 4.13 -20.85
N ILE A 12 10.52 3.24 -21.43
CA ILE A 12 9.28 2.74 -20.82
C ILE A 12 9.60 1.99 -19.52
N LEU A 13 10.61 1.12 -19.54
CA LEU A 13 11.03 0.35 -18.37
C LEU A 13 11.58 1.25 -17.25
N VAL A 14 12.40 2.25 -17.61
CA VAL A 14 12.90 3.25 -16.65
C VAL A 14 11.75 4.05 -16.04
N PHE A 15 10.82 4.52 -16.87
CA PHE A 15 9.64 5.24 -16.40
C PHE A 15 8.80 4.38 -15.44
N ALA A 16 8.48 3.14 -15.81
CA ALA A 16 7.73 2.22 -14.97
C ALA A 16 8.41 1.96 -13.61
N CYS A 17 9.73 1.77 -13.62
CA CYS A 17 10.51 1.59 -12.39
C CYS A 17 10.44 2.84 -11.51
N ILE A 18 10.66 4.03 -12.07
CA ILE A 18 10.57 5.31 -11.33
C ILE A 18 9.17 5.51 -10.76
N THR A 19 8.10 5.25 -11.54
CA THR A 19 6.73 5.33 -11.05
C THR A 19 6.50 4.37 -9.89
N GLY A 20 6.92 3.12 -10.00
CA GLY A 20 6.77 2.14 -8.91
C GLY A 20 7.55 2.52 -7.65
N LEU A 21 8.75 3.07 -7.80
CA LEU A 21 9.56 3.61 -6.70
C LEU A 21 8.85 4.78 -5.99
N LEU A 22 8.31 5.73 -6.76
CA LEU A 22 7.60 6.89 -6.21
C LEU A 22 6.33 6.48 -5.48
N VAL A 23 5.54 5.57 -6.07
CA VAL A 23 4.34 5.05 -5.42
C VAL A 23 4.71 4.24 -4.19
N GLY A 24 5.77 3.43 -4.22
CA GLY A 24 6.27 2.73 -3.04
C GLY A 24 6.63 3.66 -1.88
N SER A 25 7.15 4.87 -2.17
CA SER A 25 7.40 5.89 -1.14
C SER A 25 6.09 6.39 -0.51
N PHE A 26 5.04 6.55 -1.32
CA PHE A 26 3.70 6.84 -0.81
C PHE A 26 3.11 5.65 -0.02
N LEU A 27 3.33 4.41 -0.46
CA LEU A 27 2.85 3.22 0.27
C LEU A 27 3.42 3.14 1.68
N ASN A 28 4.69 3.54 1.90
CA ASN A 28 5.25 3.65 3.25
C ASN A 28 4.43 4.58 4.16
N VAL A 29 3.94 5.70 3.62
CA VAL A 29 3.08 6.65 4.35
C VAL A 29 1.71 6.02 4.62
N LEU A 30 1.13 5.36 3.63
CA LEU A 30 -0.17 4.70 3.74
C LEU A 30 -0.15 3.60 4.80
N ILE A 31 0.86 2.71 4.74
CA ILE A 31 1.06 1.58 5.68
C ILE A 31 1.13 2.09 7.11
N LEU A 32 1.87 3.18 7.36
CA LEU A 32 2.06 3.71 8.70
C LEU A 32 0.84 4.48 9.22
N ARG A 33 0.20 5.30 8.38
CA ARG A 33 -0.80 6.27 8.84
C ARG A 33 -2.22 5.73 8.81
N LEU A 34 -2.58 4.87 7.85
CA LEU A 34 -3.96 4.40 7.71
C LEU A 34 -4.45 3.63 8.96
N PRO A 35 -3.72 2.63 9.49
CA PRO A 35 -4.17 1.90 10.67
C PRO A 35 -4.23 2.79 11.92
N ALA A 36 -3.27 3.70 12.07
CA ALA A 36 -3.24 4.65 13.18
C ALA A 36 -4.49 5.55 13.20
N ARG A 37 -4.92 6.06 12.03
CA ARG A 37 -6.15 6.85 11.93
C ARG A 37 -7.41 6.03 12.20
N MET A 38 -7.48 4.79 11.71
CA MET A 38 -8.61 3.89 11.98
C MET A 38 -8.77 3.58 13.47
N LYS A 39 -7.66 3.32 14.17
CA LYS A 39 -7.66 3.11 15.62
C LYS A 39 -8.07 4.36 16.39
N TYR A 40 -7.62 5.53 15.92
CA TYR A 40 -8.01 6.81 16.51
C TYR A 40 -9.51 7.08 16.36
N SER A 41 -10.08 6.90 15.15
CA SER A 41 -11.52 7.10 14.92
C SER A 41 -12.37 6.11 15.74
N TRP A 42 -11.98 4.83 15.76
CA TRP A 42 -12.65 3.81 16.56
C TRP A 42 -12.68 4.16 18.05
N ARG A 43 -11.57 4.69 18.58
CA ARG A 43 -11.48 5.12 19.98
C ARG A 43 -12.42 6.28 20.28
N GLN A 44 -12.49 7.27 19.38
CA GLN A 44 -13.39 8.42 19.53
C GLN A 44 -14.86 7.95 19.57
N GLU A 45 -15.25 7.05 18.67
CA GLU A 45 -16.60 6.46 18.63
C GLU A 45 -16.93 5.70 19.93
N CYS A 46 -15.97 4.95 20.48
CA CYS A 46 -16.16 4.25 21.76
C CYS A 46 -16.31 5.22 22.95
N GLU A 47 -15.54 6.32 22.97
CA GLU A 47 -15.60 7.32 24.04
C GLU A 47 -16.94 8.07 24.01
N GLU A 48 -17.40 8.45 22.81
CA GLU A 48 -18.72 9.03 22.58
C GLU A 48 -19.84 8.08 23.03
N PHE A 49 -19.78 6.80 22.65
CA PHE A 49 -20.76 5.79 23.04
C PHE A 49 -20.84 5.60 24.57
N LEU A 50 -19.71 5.70 25.27
CA LEU A 50 -19.65 5.59 26.73
C LEU A 50 -20.02 6.90 27.45
N GLY A 51 -20.35 7.97 26.72
CA GLY A 51 -20.63 9.29 27.27
C GLY A 51 -19.43 9.91 27.98
N LYS A 52 -18.21 9.50 27.61
CA LYS A 52 -16.97 10.11 28.12
C LYS A 52 -16.67 11.37 27.32
N GLU A 53 -16.09 12.38 27.97
CA GLU A 53 -15.52 13.51 27.24
C GLU A 53 -14.45 13.01 26.27
N ALA A 54 -14.45 13.57 25.05
CA ALA A 54 -13.52 13.17 24.00
C ALA A 54 -12.08 13.27 24.51
N SER A 55 -11.32 12.18 24.40
CA SER A 55 -9.91 12.21 24.81
C SER A 55 -9.13 13.16 23.90
N THR A 56 -8.34 14.03 24.52
CA THR A 56 -7.42 14.96 23.83
C THR A 56 -6.14 14.26 23.38
N GLY A 57 -6.20 12.97 23.02
CA GLY A 57 -5.05 12.25 22.51
C GLY A 57 -4.51 12.89 21.24
N ASP A 58 -3.19 12.79 21.00
CA ASP A 58 -2.58 13.35 19.79
C ASP A 58 -3.21 12.73 18.54
N GLU A 59 -3.92 13.53 17.75
CA GLU A 59 -4.51 13.08 16.48
C GLU A 59 -3.38 12.63 15.53
N PRO A 60 -3.45 11.40 14.98
CA PRO A 60 -2.49 10.97 13.98
C PRO A 60 -2.56 11.86 12.73
N PRO A 61 -1.40 12.16 12.11
CA PRO A 61 -1.36 12.99 10.91
C PRO A 61 -2.23 12.40 9.79
N GLY A 62 -2.78 13.28 8.94
CA GLY A 62 -3.50 12.86 7.74
C GLY A 62 -2.63 12.04 6.79
N ILE A 63 -3.26 11.34 5.84
CA ILE A 63 -2.55 10.48 4.90
C ILE A 63 -1.63 11.30 3.97
N ILE A 64 -2.13 12.43 3.47
CA ILE A 64 -1.40 13.28 2.52
C ILE A 64 -0.67 14.43 3.24
N LEU A 65 -1.34 15.05 4.22
CA LEU A 65 -0.82 16.20 4.96
C LEU A 65 -0.85 15.93 6.48
N PRO A 66 0.15 16.42 7.24
CA PRO A 66 1.35 17.11 6.78
C PRO A 66 2.35 16.16 6.08
N GLY A 67 3.36 16.71 5.41
CA GLY A 67 4.40 15.93 4.72
C GLY A 67 5.19 14.99 5.63
N SER A 68 6.17 14.27 5.09
CA SER A 68 7.02 13.39 5.90
C SER A 68 7.92 14.19 6.84
N HIS A 69 8.06 13.75 8.10
CA HIS A 69 8.91 14.38 9.12
C HIS A 69 9.79 13.34 9.78
N CYS A 70 10.94 13.76 10.30
CA CYS A 70 11.78 12.88 11.11
C CYS A 70 11.10 12.57 12.46
N PRO A 71 11.01 11.30 12.90
CA PRO A 71 10.35 10.95 14.16
C PRO A 71 11.05 11.50 15.40
N VAL A 72 12.37 11.76 15.33
CA VAL A 72 13.16 12.25 16.48
C VAL A 72 13.21 13.77 16.52
N CYS A 73 13.71 14.42 15.46
CA CYS A 73 13.87 15.88 15.48
C CYS A 73 12.66 16.64 14.97
N LYS A 74 11.61 15.95 14.48
CA LYS A 74 10.39 16.53 13.91
C LYS A 74 10.61 17.51 12.75
N ASN A 75 11.82 17.63 12.21
CA ASN A 75 12.06 18.46 11.04
C ASN A 75 11.37 17.88 9.80
N PRO A 76 10.79 18.73 8.94
CA PRO A 76 10.20 18.31 7.68
C PRO A 76 11.27 17.72 6.76
N ILE A 77 10.95 16.60 6.13
CA ILE A 77 11.80 15.97 5.12
C ILE A 77 11.59 16.73 3.81
N LYS A 78 12.66 17.35 3.32
CA LYS A 78 12.64 18.06 2.04
C LYS A 78 12.36 17.08 0.89
N PRO A 79 11.66 17.48 -0.19
CA PRO A 79 11.27 16.56 -1.27
C PRO A 79 12.44 15.76 -1.87
N TRP A 80 13.62 16.38 -2.03
CA TRP A 80 14.81 15.70 -2.56
C TRP A 80 15.50 14.72 -1.59
N HIS A 81 15.15 14.77 -0.29
CA HIS A 81 15.50 13.72 0.69
C HIS A 81 14.46 12.60 0.72
N ASN A 82 13.37 12.74 -0.03
CA ASN A 82 12.30 11.75 -0.18
C ASN A 82 12.34 11.10 -1.59
N ILE A 83 13.47 11.19 -2.30
CA ILE A 83 13.66 10.48 -3.58
C ILE A 83 13.87 9.00 -3.23
N PRO A 84 12.98 8.10 -3.70
CA PRO A 84 12.98 6.71 -3.27
C PRO A 84 14.33 6.04 -3.51
N VAL A 85 14.78 5.21 -2.56
CA VAL A 85 16.04 4.44 -2.55
C VAL A 85 17.31 5.30 -2.61
N ILE A 86 17.41 6.25 -3.55
CA ILE A 86 18.57 7.12 -3.79
C ILE A 86 18.84 8.00 -2.58
N SER A 87 17.84 8.72 -2.04
CA SER A 87 18.05 9.57 -0.87
C SER A 87 18.49 8.75 0.34
N TYR A 88 17.97 7.53 0.51
CA TYR A 88 18.37 6.64 1.61
C TYR A 88 19.84 6.23 1.48
N LEU A 89 20.29 5.83 0.28
CA LEU A 89 21.68 5.45 0.03
C LEU A 89 22.64 6.64 0.22
N LEU A 90 22.31 7.82 -0.33
CA LEU A 90 23.11 9.03 -0.21
C LEU A 90 23.24 9.50 1.25
N LEU A 91 22.15 9.41 2.02
CA LEU A 91 22.13 9.76 3.43
C LEU A 91 22.65 8.61 4.34
N ARG A 92 23.07 7.48 3.76
CA ARG A 92 23.54 6.27 4.46
C ARG A 92 22.53 5.77 5.50
N GLY A 93 21.25 5.82 5.16
CA GLY A 93 20.15 5.40 6.03
C GLY A 93 20.00 6.26 7.28
N LYS A 94 20.39 7.55 7.25
CA LYS A 94 20.29 8.46 8.40
C LYS A 94 19.53 9.72 8.07
N CYS A 95 18.86 10.31 9.06
CA CYS A 95 18.25 11.62 8.92
C CYS A 95 19.32 12.67 8.55
N HIS A 96 19.03 13.53 7.58
CA HIS A 96 19.96 14.59 7.17
C HIS A 96 20.36 15.50 8.35
N THR A 97 19.42 15.86 9.23
CA THR A 97 19.64 16.81 10.33
C THR A 97 20.15 16.15 11.61
N CYS A 98 19.39 15.22 12.21
CA CYS A 98 19.75 14.65 13.52
C CYS A 98 20.59 13.36 13.44
N LYS A 99 20.88 12.85 12.24
CA LYS A 99 21.68 11.63 12.00
C LYS A 99 21.13 10.34 12.62
N THR A 100 19.91 10.34 13.18
CA THR A 100 19.20 9.13 13.60
C THR A 100 19.04 8.17 12.43
N SER A 101 19.18 6.87 12.68
CA SER A 101 18.96 5.82 11.66
C SER A 101 17.50 5.77 11.19
N ILE A 102 17.32 5.68 9.89
CA ILE A 102 16.05 5.41 9.22
C ILE A 102 15.98 3.90 8.98
N SER A 103 14.82 3.30 9.20
CA SER A 103 14.64 1.86 9.01
C SER A 103 14.89 1.44 7.55
N PRO A 104 15.57 0.30 7.30
CA PRO A 104 15.72 -0.24 5.95
C PRO A 104 14.40 -0.69 5.32
N ARG A 105 13.31 -0.78 6.11
CA ARG A 105 11.98 -1.10 5.60
C ARG A 105 11.50 -0.12 4.52
N TYR A 106 11.80 1.17 4.67
CA TYR A 106 11.39 2.20 3.72
C TYR A 106 11.92 1.93 2.29
N PRO A 107 13.26 1.82 2.08
CA PRO A 107 13.79 1.52 0.76
C PRO A 107 13.43 0.11 0.27
N ILE A 108 13.15 -0.86 1.15
CA ILE A 108 12.68 -2.20 0.75
C ILE A 108 11.31 -2.11 0.09
N ILE A 109 10.35 -1.40 0.70
CA ILE A 109 8.99 -1.23 0.14
C ILE A 109 9.05 -0.46 -1.18
N GLU A 110 9.88 0.58 -1.25
CA GLU A 110 10.11 1.34 -2.49
C GLU A 110 10.64 0.43 -3.60
N LEU A 111 11.73 -0.32 -3.32
CA LEU A 111 12.35 -1.20 -4.29
C LEU A 111 11.41 -2.34 -4.72
N LEU A 112 10.68 -2.96 -3.79
CA LEU A 112 9.69 -3.99 -4.09
C LEU A 112 8.60 -3.46 -5.03
N SER A 113 8.11 -2.25 -4.75
CA SER A 113 7.10 -1.58 -5.60
C SER A 113 7.66 -1.28 -6.99
N GLY A 114 8.89 -0.76 -7.09
CA GLY A 114 9.57 -0.50 -8.36
C GLY A 114 9.79 -1.77 -9.19
N LEU A 115 10.32 -2.83 -8.56
CA LEU A 115 10.63 -4.09 -9.23
C LEU A 115 9.37 -4.83 -9.70
N LEU A 116 8.32 -4.90 -8.87
CA LEU A 116 7.08 -5.56 -9.26
C LEU A 116 6.29 -4.76 -10.31
N THR A 117 6.37 -3.43 -10.28
CA THR A 117 5.83 -2.58 -11.36
C THR A 117 6.56 -2.85 -12.67
N LEU A 118 7.89 -2.89 -12.62
CA LEU A 118 8.71 -3.22 -13.77
C LEU A 118 8.40 -4.62 -14.31
N TYR A 119 8.29 -5.61 -13.44
CA TYR A 119 7.91 -6.98 -13.79
C TYR A 119 6.55 -7.04 -14.50
N ALA A 120 5.54 -6.33 -13.98
CA ALA A 120 4.22 -6.27 -14.61
C ALA A 120 4.27 -5.69 -16.03
N VAL A 121 5.04 -4.62 -16.25
CA VAL A 121 5.21 -4.02 -17.59
C VAL A 121 5.99 -4.95 -18.54
N ILE A 122 7.01 -5.66 -18.05
CA ILE A 122 7.74 -6.64 -18.87
C ILE A 122 6.84 -7.80 -19.27
N HIS A 123 6.01 -8.29 -18.36
CA HIS A 123 5.19 -9.48 -18.59
C HIS A 123 3.95 -9.20 -19.45
N PHE A 124 3.23 -8.12 -19.16
CA PHE A 124 1.97 -7.78 -19.84
C PHE A 124 2.13 -6.71 -20.94
N GLY A 125 3.32 -6.12 -21.10
CA GLY A 125 3.55 -4.99 -21.98
C GLY A 125 2.90 -3.71 -21.48
N VAL A 126 2.81 -2.68 -22.34
CA VAL A 126 2.08 -1.44 -22.00
C VAL A 126 0.61 -1.59 -22.35
N THR A 127 -0.10 -2.35 -21.52
CA THR A 127 -1.50 -2.74 -21.73
C THR A 127 -2.37 -2.41 -20.50
N ALA A 128 -3.69 -2.49 -20.68
CA ALA A 128 -4.63 -2.38 -19.56
C ALA A 128 -4.43 -3.49 -18.52
N GLN A 129 -3.99 -4.69 -18.95
CA GLN A 129 -3.59 -5.80 -18.07
C GLN A 129 -2.43 -5.38 -17.17
N ALA A 130 -1.37 -4.77 -17.72
CA ALA A 130 -0.25 -4.31 -16.91
C ALA A 130 -0.68 -3.28 -15.87
N LEU A 131 -1.50 -2.30 -16.27
CA LEU A 131 -2.00 -1.27 -15.35
C LEU A 131 -2.81 -1.89 -14.20
N ALA A 132 -3.72 -2.82 -14.52
CA ALA A 132 -4.52 -3.51 -13.52
C ALA A 132 -3.65 -4.35 -12.56
N ALA A 133 -2.64 -5.04 -13.09
CA ALA A 133 -1.68 -5.81 -12.29
C ALA A 133 -0.85 -4.90 -11.37
N ILE A 134 -0.43 -3.73 -11.85
CA ILE A 134 0.33 -2.75 -11.06
C ILE A 134 -0.50 -2.23 -9.88
N VAL A 135 -1.76 -1.86 -10.13
CA VAL A 135 -2.68 -1.40 -9.06
C VAL A 135 -2.88 -2.50 -8.02
N LEU A 136 -3.12 -3.74 -8.47
CA LEU A 136 -3.25 -4.89 -7.58
C LEU A 136 -1.98 -5.10 -6.75
N VAL A 137 -0.80 -5.09 -7.38
CA VAL A 137 0.49 -5.24 -6.71
C VAL A 137 0.70 -4.18 -5.63
N TRP A 138 0.48 -2.90 -5.94
CA TRP A 138 0.65 -1.83 -4.96
C TRP A 138 -0.28 -1.98 -3.75
N ALA A 139 -1.52 -2.38 -4.00
CA ALA A 139 -2.48 -2.61 -2.93
C ALA A 139 -2.11 -3.84 -2.08
N LEU A 140 -1.65 -4.93 -2.70
CA LEU A 140 -1.15 -6.11 -1.99
C LEU A 140 0.09 -5.82 -1.15
N ILE A 141 1.02 -5.00 -1.64
CA ILE A 141 2.16 -4.53 -0.85
C ILE A 141 1.65 -3.79 0.39
N ALA A 142 0.75 -2.82 0.23
CA ALA A 142 0.18 -2.08 1.35
C ALA A 142 -0.50 -3.01 2.37
N LEU A 143 -1.39 -3.89 1.90
CA LEU A 143 -2.12 -4.84 2.75
C LEU A 143 -1.18 -5.79 3.50
N THR A 144 -0.15 -6.32 2.82
CA THR A 144 0.82 -7.24 3.44
C THR A 144 1.55 -6.57 4.60
N PHE A 145 2.05 -5.34 4.40
CA PHE A 145 2.80 -4.65 5.44
C PHE A 145 1.93 -4.08 6.57
N ILE A 146 0.67 -3.72 6.28
CA ILE A 146 -0.31 -3.38 7.32
C ILE A 146 -0.65 -4.62 8.15
N ASP A 147 -0.89 -5.77 7.51
CA ASP A 147 -1.22 -7.01 8.21
C ASP A 147 -0.06 -7.51 9.09
N ILE A 148 1.18 -7.42 8.60
CA ILE A 148 2.38 -7.75 9.40
C ILE A 148 2.48 -6.87 10.67
N ASP A 149 2.14 -5.59 10.56
CA ASP A 149 2.29 -4.64 11.68
C ASP A 149 1.12 -4.71 12.66
N GLU A 150 -0.09 -4.88 12.13
CA GLU A 150 -1.33 -4.61 12.87
C GLU A 150 -2.36 -5.74 12.80
N GLN A 151 -2.08 -6.80 12.04
CA GLN A 151 -2.99 -7.94 11.83
C GLN A 151 -4.39 -7.50 11.37
N LEU A 152 -4.40 -6.46 10.53
CA LEU A 152 -5.59 -5.77 10.04
C LEU A 152 -5.57 -5.72 8.51
N LEU A 153 -6.72 -5.98 7.89
CA LEU A 153 -6.94 -5.76 6.45
C LEU A 153 -7.99 -4.64 6.27
N PRO A 154 -7.58 -3.40 5.98
CA PRO A 154 -8.52 -2.28 5.86
C PRO A 154 -9.51 -2.47 4.72
N ASP A 155 -10.81 -2.41 5.05
CA ASP A 155 -11.92 -2.48 4.08
C ASP A 155 -11.86 -1.37 3.03
N SER A 156 -11.26 -0.22 3.39
CA SER A 156 -11.00 0.90 2.48
C SER A 156 -10.02 0.55 1.35
N ILE A 157 -9.30 -0.57 1.44
CA ILE A 157 -8.44 -1.11 0.38
C ILE A 157 -9.04 -2.39 -0.20
N THR A 158 -9.46 -3.35 0.64
CA THR A 158 -9.91 -4.67 0.19
C THR A 158 -11.22 -4.61 -0.61
N LEU A 159 -12.23 -3.87 -0.17
CA LEU A 159 -13.53 -3.81 -0.87
C LEU A 159 -13.41 -3.15 -2.25
N PRO A 160 -12.74 -2.00 -2.42
CA PRO A 160 -12.49 -1.46 -3.75
C PRO A 160 -11.76 -2.43 -4.69
N LEU A 161 -10.79 -3.21 -4.18
CA LEU A 161 -10.08 -4.21 -4.98
C LEU A 161 -10.99 -5.34 -5.46
N VAL A 162 -11.89 -5.84 -4.59
CA VAL A 162 -12.86 -6.88 -4.98
C VAL A 162 -13.73 -6.38 -6.13
N TRP A 163 -14.32 -5.19 -5.97
CA TRP A 163 -15.17 -4.60 -7.01
C TRP A 163 -14.40 -4.32 -8.30
N LEU A 164 -13.20 -3.75 -8.19
CA LEU A 164 -12.35 -3.48 -9.34
C LEU A 164 -11.95 -4.78 -10.06
N GLY A 165 -11.58 -5.83 -9.32
CA GLY A 165 -11.23 -7.14 -9.87
C GLY A 165 -12.39 -7.79 -10.62
N LEU A 166 -13.61 -7.74 -10.08
CA LEU A 166 -14.81 -8.23 -10.74
C LEU A 166 -15.15 -7.42 -12.00
N LEU A 167 -15.07 -6.09 -11.94
CA LEU A 167 -15.33 -5.22 -13.09
C LEU A 167 -14.31 -5.46 -14.21
N ILE A 168 -13.03 -5.60 -13.88
CA ILE A 168 -11.97 -5.86 -14.85
C ILE A 168 -12.16 -7.23 -15.51
N ASN A 169 -12.48 -8.26 -14.73
CA ASN A 169 -12.66 -9.61 -15.26
C ASN A 169 -14.04 -9.85 -15.90
N SER A 170 -14.99 -8.91 -15.80
CA SER A 170 -16.22 -8.94 -16.60
C SER A 170 -15.94 -8.98 -18.11
N GLN A 171 -14.79 -8.46 -18.52
CA GLN A 171 -14.29 -8.47 -19.91
C GLN A 171 -13.25 -9.56 -20.16
N SER A 172 -13.12 -10.55 -19.27
CA SER A 172 -12.14 -11.64 -19.35
C SER A 172 -10.68 -11.17 -19.42
N LEU A 173 -10.33 -10.07 -18.73
CA LEU A 173 -9.00 -9.48 -18.85
C LEU A 173 -7.89 -10.38 -18.30
N PHE A 174 -8.13 -11.06 -17.16
CA PHE A 174 -7.21 -12.06 -16.58
C PHE A 174 -7.83 -13.44 -16.44
N ALA A 175 -9.12 -13.51 -16.08
CA ALA A 175 -9.89 -14.73 -15.89
C ALA A 175 -11.32 -14.52 -16.41
N SER A 176 -12.04 -15.60 -16.71
CA SER A 176 -13.44 -15.49 -17.13
C SER A 176 -14.30 -14.87 -16.01
N PRO A 177 -15.44 -14.21 -16.33
CA PRO A 177 -16.31 -13.64 -15.30
C PRO A 177 -16.79 -14.69 -14.28
N VAL A 178 -17.03 -15.91 -14.75
CA VAL A 178 -17.46 -17.03 -13.91
C VAL A 178 -16.34 -17.43 -12.94
N ASP A 179 -15.10 -17.57 -13.42
CA ASP A 179 -13.96 -17.90 -12.57
C ASP A 179 -13.65 -16.78 -11.58
N ALA A 180 -13.81 -15.51 -11.97
CA ALA A 180 -13.60 -14.37 -11.07
C ALA A 180 -14.62 -14.36 -9.91
N ILE A 181 -15.89 -14.66 -10.20
CA ILE A 181 -16.94 -14.78 -9.18
C ILE A 181 -16.63 -15.95 -8.24
N TYR A 182 -16.36 -17.14 -8.78
CA TYR A 182 -16.05 -18.30 -7.93
C TYR A 182 -14.75 -18.13 -7.15
N GLY A 183 -13.73 -17.49 -7.73
CA GLY A 183 -12.50 -17.14 -7.02
C GLY A 183 -12.75 -16.19 -5.86
N THR A 184 -13.62 -15.19 -6.04
CA THR A 184 -14.02 -14.26 -4.96
C THR A 184 -14.76 -15.01 -3.84
N VAL A 185 -15.75 -15.85 -4.19
CA VAL A 185 -16.48 -16.68 -3.23
C VAL A 185 -15.53 -17.62 -2.48
N PHE A 186 -14.64 -18.29 -3.19
CA PHE A 186 -13.66 -19.20 -2.61
C PHE A 186 -12.71 -18.48 -1.64
N ALA A 187 -12.14 -17.35 -2.05
CA ALA A 187 -11.26 -16.56 -1.19
C ALA A 187 -11.96 -16.12 0.11
N TYR A 188 -13.20 -15.63 0.00
CA TYR A 188 -14.02 -15.28 1.17
C TYR A 188 -14.25 -16.48 2.09
N LEU A 189 -14.68 -17.62 1.53
CA LEU A 189 -14.95 -18.83 2.31
C LEU A 189 -13.69 -19.37 3.01
N VAL A 190 -12.52 -19.29 2.38
CA VAL A 190 -11.25 -19.70 2.98
C VAL A 190 -10.93 -18.82 4.20
N LEU A 191 -10.97 -17.49 4.06
CA LEU A 191 -10.70 -16.57 5.18
C LEU A 191 -11.73 -16.72 6.29
N TRP A 192 -13.01 -16.86 5.93
CA TRP A 192 -14.10 -17.11 6.87
C TRP A 192 -13.88 -18.42 7.64
N SER A 193 -13.50 -19.49 6.96
CA SER A 193 -13.21 -20.79 7.58
C SER A 193 -12.02 -20.71 8.53
N ILE A 194 -10.93 -20.01 8.16
CA ILE A 194 -9.78 -19.80 9.03
C ILE A 194 -10.18 -19.04 10.29
N TYR A 195 -10.95 -17.96 10.17
CA TYR A 195 -11.46 -17.20 11.31
C TYR A 195 -12.32 -18.08 12.23
N HIS A 196 -13.26 -18.84 11.68
CA HIS A 196 -14.12 -19.71 12.47
C HIS A 196 -13.34 -20.85 13.14
N LEU A 197 -12.36 -21.43 12.46
CA LEU A 197 -11.48 -22.45 13.02
C LEU A 197 -10.66 -21.88 14.19
N PHE A 198 -10.09 -20.68 14.02
CA PHE A 198 -9.36 -19.99 15.08
C PHE A 198 -10.26 -19.75 16.31
N ARG A 199 -11.49 -19.25 16.08
CA ARG A 199 -12.47 -19.01 17.15
C ARG A 199 -12.86 -20.30 17.89
N LEU A 200 -13.08 -21.40 17.15
CA LEU A 200 -13.42 -22.69 17.74
C LEU A 200 -12.26 -23.28 18.56
N ILE A 201 -11.01 -23.15 18.09
CA ILE A 201 -9.82 -23.67 18.79
C ILE A 201 -9.50 -22.82 20.03
N THR A 202 -9.63 -21.50 19.94
CA THR A 202 -9.21 -20.59 21.01
C THR A 202 -10.31 -20.23 22.00
N GLY A 203 -11.58 -20.50 21.68
CA GLY A 203 -12.73 -20.14 22.51
C GLY A 203 -12.97 -18.62 22.63
N LYS A 204 -12.28 -17.82 21.82
CA LYS A 204 -12.44 -16.36 21.70
C LYS A 204 -13.18 -16.05 20.41
#